data_AF-A0A135WAZ9-F1
#
_entry.id   AF-A0A135WAZ9-F1
#
_cell.length_a   1.000
_cell.length_b   1.000
_cell.length_c   1.000
_cell.angle_alpha   90.00
_cell.angle_beta   90.00
_cell.angle_gamma   90.00
#
_symmetry.space_group_name_H-M   'P 1'
#
loop_
_entity.id
_entity.type
_entity.pdbx_description
1 polymer ?
#
loop_
_entity_poly.entity_id
_entity_poly.type
_entity_poly.pdbx_seq_one_letter_code
_entity_poly.pdbx_strand_id
1 'polypeptide(L)'
;MVRSLPIVHLFIILAVGYIGGALLFREMPVAAIEKLLAFYDVRVMSDAEKTIFQPLLTTILLVVIVIVLASFQRTRLLVLFLGALKCVLFGLSSSYLLSSSKRMIEYTIWWFPFQFLSCFLFLMFCAILVPPYFMRTNFRKKQSSKTLFVFIFLMAIVLVLDIILFLFVFQS
;
A
#
# COMPACT_ATOMS: atom_id res chain seq x y z
N MET A 1 28.30 -8.28 -9.19
CA MET A 1 27.20 -9.08 -8.59
C MET A 1 25.96 -8.19 -8.49
N VAL A 2 24.91 -8.49 -9.25
CA VAL A 2 23.81 -7.57 -9.57
C VAL A 2 22.93 -7.30 -8.33
N ARG A 3 23.24 -6.22 -7.61
CA ARG A 3 22.56 -5.78 -6.37
C ARG A 3 21.11 -5.28 -6.58
N SER A 4 20.65 -5.14 -7.83
CA SER A 4 19.32 -4.61 -8.19
C SER A 4 18.22 -5.67 -8.28
N LEU A 5 18.56 -6.96 -8.41
CA LEU A 5 17.61 -8.08 -8.49
C LEU A 5 16.48 -8.05 -7.43
N PRO A 6 16.75 -7.82 -6.13
CA PRO A 6 15.69 -7.87 -5.11
C PRO A 6 14.65 -6.75 -5.26
N ILE A 7 15.05 -5.56 -5.73
CA ILE A 7 14.14 -4.43 -5.92
C ILE A 7 13.21 -4.69 -7.11
N VAL A 8 13.76 -5.22 -8.21
CA VAL A 8 12.97 -5.57 -9.40
C VAL A 8 11.86 -6.57 -9.07
N HIS A 9 12.13 -7.56 -8.21
CA HIS A 9 11.09 -8.52 -7.78
C HIS A 9 9.96 -7.85 -7.00
N LEU A 10 10.26 -6.88 -6.13
CA LEU A 10 9.23 -6.13 -5.40
C LEU A 10 8.38 -5.29 -6.35
N PHE A 11 9.00 -4.68 -7.37
CA PHE A 11 8.27 -3.97 -8.42
C PHE A 11 7.35 -4.90 -9.22
N ILE A 12 7.81 -6.12 -9.54
CA ILE A 12 6.97 -7.12 -10.21
C ILE A 12 5.77 -7.49 -9.32
N ILE A 13 5.98 -7.75 -8.02
CA ILE A 13 4.89 -8.05 -7.09
C ILE A 13 3.88 -6.89 -7.03
N LEU A 14 4.38 -5.65 -6.97
CA LEU A 14 3.54 -4.46 -6.98
C LEU A 14 2.74 -4.33 -8.28
N ALA A 15 3.38 -4.49 -9.44
CA ALA A 15 2.74 -4.39 -10.74
C ALA A 15 1.69 -5.50 -10.96
N VAL A 16 2.02 -6.74 -10.62
CA VAL A 16 1.09 -7.88 -10.70
C VAL A 16 -0.07 -7.69 -9.72
N GLY A 17 0.18 -7.21 -8.51
CA GLY A 17 -0.87 -6.89 -7.54
C GLY A 17 -1.79 -5.78 -8.04
N TYR A 18 -1.23 -4.72 -8.61
CA TYR A 18 -2.00 -3.62 -9.21
C TYR A 18 -2.89 -4.10 -10.36
N ILE A 19 -2.34 -4.87 -11.30
CA ILE A 19 -3.11 -5.45 -12.42
C ILE A 19 -4.18 -6.41 -11.88
N GLY A 20 -3.85 -7.24 -10.89
CA GLY A 20 -4.80 -8.14 -10.25
C GLY A 20 -5.97 -7.39 -9.61
N GLY A 21 -5.71 -6.27 -8.94
CA GLY A 21 -6.76 -5.39 -8.41
C GLY A 21 -7.62 -4.76 -9.49
N ALA A 22 -7.03 -4.35 -10.60
CA ALA A 22 -7.75 -3.80 -11.74
C ALA A 22 -8.64 -4.83 -12.45
N LEU A 23 -8.19 -6.09 -12.53
CA LEU A 23 -9.00 -7.20 -13.03
C LEU A 23 -10.13 -7.55 -12.06
N LEU A 24 -9.85 -7.57 -10.75
CA LEU A 24 -10.86 -7.83 -9.73
C LEU A 24 -12.00 -6.80 -9.75
N PHE A 25 -11.66 -5.54 -10.04
CA PHE A 25 -12.66 -4.48 -10.25
C PHE A 25 -13.64 -4.79 -11.39
N ARG A 26 -13.21 -5.48 -12.46
CA ARG A 26 -14.09 -5.83 -13.59
C ARG A 26 -15.08 -6.94 -13.27
N GLU A 27 -14.69 -7.87 -12.39
CA GLU A 27 -15.49 -9.06 -12.05
C GLU A 27 -16.37 -8.86 -10.81
N MET A 28 -16.06 -7.87 -9.95
CA MET A 28 -16.82 -7.64 -8.72
C MET A 28 -17.99 -6.65 -8.92
N PRO A 29 -19.12 -6.87 -8.23
CA PRO A 29 -20.21 -5.89 -8.23
C PRO A 29 -19.81 -4.61 -7.49
N VAL A 30 -20.27 -3.46 -7.99
CA VAL A 30 -19.93 -2.12 -7.47
C VAL A 30 -20.18 -2.00 -5.96
N ALA A 31 -21.28 -2.55 -5.45
CA ALA A 31 -21.60 -2.52 -4.01
C ALA A 31 -20.57 -3.26 -3.13
N ALA A 32 -19.92 -4.30 -3.65
CA ALA A 32 -18.86 -5.01 -2.91
C ALA A 32 -17.54 -4.24 -2.95
N ILE A 33 -17.23 -3.63 -4.09
CA ILE A 33 -16.08 -2.74 -4.28
C ILE A 33 -16.19 -1.56 -3.32
N GLU A 34 -17.33 -0.89 -3.27
CA GLU A 34 -17.58 0.24 -2.38
C GLU A 34 -17.38 -0.11 -0.90
N LYS A 35 -17.82 -1.30 -0.45
CA LYS A 35 -17.56 -1.75 0.93
C LYS A 35 -16.08 -1.95 1.22
N LEU A 36 -15.34 -2.52 0.26
CA LEU A 36 -13.89 -2.70 0.36
C LEU A 36 -13.15 -1.36 0.36
N LEU A 37 -13.55 -0.42 -0.50
CA LEU A 37 -13.01 0.94 -0.51
C LEU A 37 -13.35 1.69 0.78
N ALA A 38 -14.57 1.55 1.28
CA ALA A 38 -14.96 2.17 2.54
C ALA A 38 -14.07 1.67 3.68
N PHE A 39 -13.73 0.39 3.69
CA PHE A 39 -12.75 -0.12 4.67
C PHE A 39 -11.33 0.43 4.42
N TYR A 40 -10.88 0.55 3.17
CA TYR A 40 -9.50 0.91 2.83
C TYR A 40 -9.23 2.41 2.84
N ASP A 41 -9.97 3.18 2.05
CA ASP A 41 -9.94 4.64 1.99
C ASP A 41 -11.26 5.21 1.43
N VAL A 42 -12.00 5.89 2.30
CA VAL A 42 -13.28 6.54 1.98
C VAL A 42 -13.13 7.74 1.06
N ARG A 43 -11.95 8.39 1.01
CA ARG A 43 -11.71 9.59 0.19
C ARG A 43 -11.81 9.32 -1.31
N VAL A 44 -11.64 8.05 -1.69
CA VAL A 44 -11.75 7.53 -3.06
C VAL A 44 -13.22 7.49 -3.52
N MET A 45 -14.16 7.44 -2.58
CA MET A 45 -15.59 7.38 -2.88
C MET A 45 -16.13 8.77 -3.21
N SER A 46 -17.10 8.83 -4.13
CA SER A 46 -17.64 10.09 -4.62
C SER A 46 -18.63 10.74 -3.65
N ASP A 47 -19.39 9.92 -2.93
CA ASP A 47 -20.55 10.34 -2.12
C ASP A 47 -20.30 10.29 -0.59
N ALA A 48 -19.10 9.92 -0.16
CA ALA A 48 -18.80 9.76 1.26
C ALA A 48 -18.14 11.01 1.87
N GLU A 49 -18.47 11.28 3.13
CA GLU A 49 -17.81 12.35 3.89
C GLU A 49 -16.31 12.10 3.95
N LYS A 50 -15.57 13.04 3.34
CA LYS A 50 -14.12 13.00 3.15
C LYS A 50 -13.39 13.07 4.50
N THR A 51 -13.23 11.91 5.12
CA THR A 51 -12.64 11.79 6.46
C THR A 51 -11.16 11.43 6.36
N ILE A 52 -10.30 12.19 7.04
CA ILE A 52 -8.83 12.01 7.01
C ILE A 52 -8.38 10.88 7.94
N PHE A 53 -9.19 10.52 8.94
CA PHE A 53 -8.83 9.54 9.97
C PHE A 53 -8.80 8.09 9.46
N GLN A 54 -9.64 7.74 8.50
CA GLN A 54 -9.79 6.38 8.00
C GLN A 54 -8.53 5.81 7.32
N PRO A 55 -7.88 6.51 6.37
CA PRO A 55 -6.63 6.03 5.76
C PRO A 55 -5.48 5.93 6.76
N LEU A 56 -5.46 6.81 7.76
CA LEU A 56 -4.47 6.78 8.84
C LEU A 56 -4.69 5.55 9.73
N LEU A 57 -5.94 5.24 10.07
CA LEU A 57 -6.29 4.03 10.82
C LEU A 57 -5.91 2.75 10.05
N THR A 58 -6.23 2.67 8.75
CA THR A 58 -6.02 1.45 7.94
C THR A 58 -4.53 1.17 7.73
N THR A 59 -3.73 2.22 7.51
CA THR A 59 -2.27 2.08 7.40
C THR A 59 -1.63 1.65 8.72
N ILE A 60 -2.00 2.27 9.85
CA ILE A 60 -1.49 1.86 11.17
C ILE A 60 -1.89 0.41 11.46
N LEU A 61 -3.15 0.05 11.20
CA LEU A 61 -3.66 -1.31 11.41
C LEU A 61 -2.89 -2.34 10.57
N LEU A 62 -2.63 -2.06 9.30
CA LEU A 62 -1.84 -2.94 8.44
C LEU A 62 -0.39 -3.11 8.93
N VAL A 63 0.25 -2.02 9.40
CA VAL A 63 1.60 -2.08 9.96
C VAL A 63 1.64 -2.92 11.24
N VAL A 64 0.69 -2.69 12.16
CA VAL A 64 0.58 -3.45 13.41
C VAL A 64 0.37 -4.94 13.13
N ILE A 65 -0.57 -5.28 12.24
CA ILE A 65 -0.82 -6.68 11.84
C ILE A 65 0.44 -7.32 11.29
N VAL A 66 1.17 -6.65 10.40
CA VAL A 66 2.41 -7.19 9.82
C VAL A 66 3.48 -7.42 10.89
N ILE A 67 3.63 -6.52 11.87
CA ILE A 67 4.57 -6.68 12.99
C ILE A 67 4.20 -7.89 13.86
N VAL A 68 2.92 -8.03 14.19
CA VAL A 68 2.41 -9.18 14.96
C VAL A 68 2.64 -10.49 14.19
N LEU A 69 2.27 -10.54 12.91
CA LEU A 69 2.47 -11.73 12.06
C LEU A 69 3.94 -12.09 11.85
N ALA A 70 4.85 -11.10 11.85
CA ALA A 70 6.28 -11.36 11.74
C ALA A 70 6.87 -12.03 12.99
N SER A 71 6.22 -11.85 14.14
CA SER A 71 6.66 -12.39 15.43
C SER A 71 6.45 -13.90 15.51
N PHE A 72 5.46 -14.45 14.80
CA PHE A 72 5.20 -15.89 14.76
C PHE A 72 5.89 -16.55 13.54
N GLN A 73 6.62 -17.65 13.78
CA GLN A 73 7.40 -18.32 12.72
C GLN A 73 6.52 -18.90 11.59
N ARG A 74 5.30 -19.37 11.90
CA ARG A 74 4.38 -19.98 10.92
C ARG A 74 3.71 -18.96 9.99
N THR A 75 3.49 -17.72 10.44
CA THR A 75 2.77 -16.68 9.69
C THR A 75 3.69 -15.77 8.89
N ARG A 76 4.98 -16.07 8.83
CA ARG A 76 5.98 -15.29 8.07
C ARG A 76 5.64 -15.14 6.59
N LEU A 77 5.03 -16.15 5.97
CA LEU A 77 4.58 -16.07 4.58
C LEU A 77 3.41 -15.08 4.40
N LEU A 78 2.58 -14.91 5.43
CA LEU A 78 1.44 -14.01 5.38
C LEU A 78 1.85 -12.53 5.38
N VAL A 79 3.05 -12.20 5.84
CA VAL A 79 3.56 -10.81 5.83
C VAL A 79 3.70 -10.29 4.39
N LEU A 80 4.33 -11.06 3.50
CA LEU A 80 4.46 -10.70 2.09
C LEU A 80 3.11 -10.77 1.37
N PHE A 81 2.25 -11.71 1.77
CA PHE A 81 0.88 -11.78 1.24
C PHE A 81 0.08 -10.52 1.56
N LEU A 82 0.17 -9.98 2.78
CA LEU A 82 -0.46 -8.70 3.14
C LEU A 82 0.10 -7.53 2.34
N GLY A 83 1.41 -7.52 2.06
CA GLY A 83 2.02 -6.55 1.16
C GLY A 83 1.43 -6.60 -0.25
N ALA A 84 1.28 -7.82 -0.81
CA ALA A 84 0.65 -8.02 -2.10
C ALA A 84 -0.85 -7.65 -2.08
N LEU A 85 -1.57 -7.99 -1.01
CA LEU A 85 -2.98 -7.64 -0.82
C LEU A 85 -3.18 -6.12 -0.81
N LYS A 86 -2.30 -5.36 -0.14
CA LYS A 86 -2.32 -3.89 -0.18
C LYS A 86 -2.15 -3.37 -1.62
N CYS A 87 -1.30 -4.01 -2.44
CA CYS A 87 -1.14 -3.65 -3.85
C CYS A 87 -2.38 -3.96 -4.70
N VAL A 88 -3.10 -5.04 -4.38
CA VAL A 88 -4.39 -5.36 -5.01
C VAL A 88 -5.43 -4.29 -4.65
N LEU A 89 -5.52 -3.88 -3.38
CA LEU A 89 -6.41 -2.79 -2.96
C LEU A 89 -6.05 -1.46 -3.63
N PHE A 90 -4.77 -1.20 -3.84
CA PHE A 90 -4.30 -0.05 -4.62
C PHE A 90 -4.77 -0.10 -6.09
N GLY A 91 -4.62 -1.25 -6.77
CA GLY A 91 -5.11 -1.41 -8.14
C GLY A 91 -6.63 -1.29 -8.28
N LEU A 92 -7.36 -1.84 -7.31
CA LEU A 92 -8.81 -1.81 -7.26
C LEU A 92 -9.34 -0.38 -7.02
N SER A 93 -8.76 0.34 -6.04
CA SER A 93 -9.12 1.75 -5.79
C SER A 93 -8.76 2.68 -6.96
N SER A 94 -7.63 2.44 -7.62
CA SER A 94 -7.25 3.14 -8.85
C SER A 94 -8.28 2.96 -9.97
N SER A 95 -8.69 1.72 -10.23
CA SER A 95 -9.65 1.40 -11.29
C SER A 95 -11.02 2.01 -11.01
N TYR A 96 -11.44 2.02 -9.74
CA TYR A 96 -12.68 2.69 -9.32
C TYR A 96 -12.65 4.20 -9.59
N LEU A 97 -11.56 4.90 -9.25
CA LEU A 97 -11.42 6.34 -9.52
C LEU A 97 -11.42 6.66 -11.02
N LEU A 98 -10.71 5.85 -11.80
CA LEU A 98 -10.66 5.99 -13.26
C LEU A 98 -12.04 5.77 -13.90
N SER A 99 -12.82 4.82 -13.38
CA SER A 99 -14.18 4.56 -13.86
C SER A 99 -15.15 5.70 -13.55
N SER A 100 -14.94 6.42 -12.44
CA SER A 100 -15.83 7.51 -12.00
C SER A 100 -15.71 8.80 -12.82
N SER A 101 -14.72 8.92 -13.71
CA SER A 101 -14.40 10.01 -14.68
C SER A 101 -14.31 11.45 -14.14
N LYS A 102 -14.89 11.78 -12.99
CA LYS A 102 -15.05 13.13 -12.45
C LYS A 102 -13.79 13.66 -11.76
N ARG A 103 -12.77 12.83 -11.55
CA ARG A 103 -11.62 13.11 -10.66
C ARG A 103 -10.26 12.68 -11.24
N MET A 104 -10.10 12.71 -12.57
CA MET A 104 -8.87 12.21 -13.22
C MET A 104 -7.61 13.01 -12.85
N ILE A 105 -7.74 14.32 -12.67
CA ILE A 105 -6.65 15.21 -12.25
C ILE A 105 -6.25 14.92 -10.80
N GLU A 106 -7.23 14.83 -9.90
CA GLU A 106 -7.03 14.48 -8.49
C GLU A 106 -6.40 13.08 -8.33
N TYR A 107 -6.81 12.13 -9.18
CA TYR A 107 -6.21 10.81 -9.24
C TYR A 107 -4.72 10.86 -9.62
N THR A 108 -4.39 11.62 -10.67
CA THR A 108 -3.02 11.62 -11.23
C THR A 108 -2.04 12.40 -10.35
N ILE A 109 -2.46 13.54 -9.82
CA ILE A 109 -1.58 14.46 -9.08
C ILE A 109 -1.44 14.03 -7.62
N TRP A 110 -2.55 13.61 -7.01
CA TRP A 110 -2.58 13.28 -5.59
C TRP A 110 -2.63 11.77 -5.39
N TRP A 111 -3.72 11.09 -5.74
CA TRP A 111 -3.95 9.72 -5.27
C TRP A 111 -2.89 8.71 -5.72
N PHE A 112 -2.55 8.67 -7.02
CA PHE A 112 -1.67 7.66 -7.60
C PHE A 112 -0.23 7.70 -7.06
N PRO A 113 0.51 8.83 -7.09
CA PRO A 113 1.92 8.84 -6.68
C PRO A 113 2.12 8.53 -5.20
N PHE A 114 1.28 9.07 -4.31
CA PHE A 114 1.42 8.80 -2.86
C PHE A 114 1.02 7.38 -2.51
N GLN A 115 -0.06 6.87 -3.10
CA GLN A 115 -0.49 5.51 -2.84
C GLN A 115 0.49 4.48 -3.42
N PHE A 116 1.06 4.75 -4.60
CA PHE A 116 2.14 3.95 -5.19
C PHE A 116 3.36 3.90 -4.26
N LEU A 117 3.84 5.06 -3.80
CA LEU A 117 5.00 5.16 -2.93
C LEU A 117 4.75 4.50 -1.57
N SER A 118 3.56 4.69 -1.00
CA SER A 118 3.12 4.05 0.24
C SER A 118 3.09 2.52 0.11
N CYS A 119 2.53 1.98 -0.98
CA CYS A 119 2.51 0.55 -1.25
C CYS A 119 3.92 -0.02 -1.42
N PHE A 120 4.78 0.68 -2.16
CA PHE A 120 6.16 0.27 -2.38
C PHE A 120 6.95 0.23 -1.05
N LEU A 121 6.84 1.27 -0.23
CA LEU A 121 7.48 1.33 1.08
C LEU A 121 6.97 0.26 2.04
N PHE A 122 5.67 -0.03 2.01
CA PHE A 122 5.08 -1.10 2.80
C PHE A 122 5.58 -2.47 2.37
N LEU A 123 5.71 -2.72 1.06
CA LEU A 123 6.31 -3.96 0.53
C LEU A 123 7.78 -4.09 0.93
N MET A 124 8.55 -3.01 0.84
CA MET A 124 9.94 -3.00 1.32
C MET A 124 10.02 -3.29 2.82
N PHE A 125 9.13 -2.70 3.62
CA PHE A 125 9.03 -2.96 5.05
C PHE A 125 8.74 -4.44 5.33
N CYS A 126 7.76 -5.03 4.63
CA CYS A 126 7.45 -6.47 4.73
C CYS A 126 8.66 -7.33 4.38
N ALA A 127 9.37 -7.00 3.30
CA ALA A 127 10.55 -7.73 2.84
C ALA A 127 11.75 -7.60 3.78
N ILE A 128 11.89 -6.49 4.51
CA ILE A 128 12.94 -6.31 5.52
C ILE A 128 12.58 -7.05 6.81
N LEU A 129 11.30 -7.00 7.19
CA LEU A 129 10.81 -7.61 8.42
C LEU A 129 10.89 -9.14 8.37
N VAL A 130 10.48 -9.71 7.24
CA VAL A 130 10.59 -11.15 6.95
C VAL A 130 11.27 -11.30 5.58
N PRO A 131 12.61 -11.47 5.53
CA PRO A 131 13.29 -11.59 4.26
C PRO A 131 12.81 -12.83 3.50
N PRO A 132 12.25 -12.67 2.30
CA PRO A 132 11.88 -13.80 1.46
C PRO A 132 13.09 -14.66 1.11
N TYR A 133 12.85 -15.89 0.64
CA TYR A 133 13.91 -16.86 0.34
C TYR A 133 15.01 -16.29 -0.58
N PHE A 134 14.63 -15.41 -1.52
CA PHE A 134 15.53 -14.71 -2.46
C PHE A 134 16.34 -13.54 -1.84
N MET A 135 16.00 -13.05 -0.64
CA MET A 135 16.74 -11.99 0.08
C MET A 135 17.46 -12.47 1.36
N ARG A 136 17.32 -13.75 1.70
CA ARG A 136 17.65 -14.31 3.02
C ARG A 136 19.13 -14.24 3.41
N THR A 137 20.05 -14.29 2.45
CA THR A 137 21.51 -14.28 2.70
C THR A 137 22.08 -12.89 2.98
N ASN A 138 21.50 -11.84 2.41
CA ASN A 138 22.03 -10.47 2.51
C ASN A 138 21.46 -9.67 3.69
N PHE A 139 20.18 -9.86 4.03
CA PHE A 139 19.51 -9.06 5.06
C PHE A 139 19.76 -9.56 6.48
N ARG A 140 19.96 -10.87 6.68
CA ARG A 140 20.13 -11.47 8.01
C ARG A 140 21.39 -10.99 8.75
N LYS A 141 22.40 -10.47 8.02
CA LYS A 141 23.67 -9.95 8.57
C LYS A 141 23.64 -8.46 8.91
N LYS A 142 22.65 -7.69 8.42
CA LYS A 142 22.62 -6.22 8.52
C LYS A 142 21.29 -5.65 9.01
N GLN A 143 20.41 -6.50 9.52
CA GLN A 143 19.11 -6.09 10.06
C GLN A 143 19.31 -5.38 11.41
N SER A 144 19.42 -4.06 11.36
CA SER A 144 19.39 -3.21 12.56
C SER A 144 17.96 -2.76 12.79
N SER A 145 17.50 -2.73 14.06
CA SER A 145 16.22 -2.14 14.44
C SER A 145 16.08 -0.70 13.92
N LYS A 146 17.20 0.02 13.76
CA LYS A 146 17.24 1.36 13.16
C LYS A 146 16.68 1.39 11.75
N THR A 147 16.94 0.37 10.93
CA THR A 147 16.42 0.30 9.56
C THR A 147 14.90 0.15 9.55
N LEU A 148 14.31 -0.65 10.45
CA LEU A 148 12.86 -0.78 10.56
C LEU A 148 12.20 0.55 10.95
N PHE A 149 12.78 1.26 11.92
CA PHE A 149 12.31 2.59 12.32
C PHE A 149 12.38 3.61 11.17
N VAL A 150 13.43 3.58 10.35
CA VAL A 150 13.55 4.46 9.18
C VAL A 150 12.41 4.22 8.18
N PHE A 151 12.03 2.97 7.90
CA PHE A 151 10.91 2.68 6.98
C PHE A 151 9.56 3.12 7.55
N ILE A 152 9.33 2.92 8.84
CA ILE A 152 8.11 3.41 9.52
C ILE A 152 8.05 4.95 9.43
N PHE A 153 9.16 5.62 9.70
CA PHE A 153 9.26 7.08 9.60
C PHE A 153 9.02 7.57 8.16
N LEU A 154 9.59 6.91 7.16
CA LEU A 154 9.36 7.27 5.75
C LEU A 154 7.90 7.07 5.34
N MET A 155 7.25 5.99 5.78
CA MET A 155 5.82 5.77 5.55
C MET A 155 4.97 6.86 6.21
N ALA A 156 5.33 7.30 7.43
CA ALA A 156 4.65 8.40 8.10
C ALA A 156 4.80 9.72 7.33
N ILE A 157 5.99 10.03 6.80
CA ILE A 157 6.20 11.21 5.95
C ILE A 157 5.32 11.16 4.70
N VAL A 158 5.31 10.03 4.00
CA VAL A 158 4.48 9.87 2.78
C VAL A 158 2.99 10.05 3.10
N LEU A 159 2.54 9.55 4.25
CA LEU A 159 1.16 9.70 4.69
C LEU A 159 0.81 11.15 5.08
N VAL A 160 1.74 11.87 5.73
CA VAL A 160 1.55 13.30 6.03
C VAL A 160 1.51 14.12 4.74
N LEU A 161 2.40 13.85 3.78
CA LEU A 161 2.39 14.52 2.47
C LEU A 161 1.09 14.24 1.70
N ASP A 162 0.60 13.01 1.73
CA ASP A 162 -0.70 12.63 1.17
C ASP A 162 -1.84 13.45 1.78
N ILE A 163 -1.87 13.61 3.10
CA ILE A 163 -2.90 14.39 3.80
C ILE A 163 -2.78 15.88 3.47
N ILE A 164 -1.56 16.44 3.46
CA ILE A 164 -1.34 17.85 3.13
C ILE A 164 -1.82 18.15 1.72
N LEU A 165 -1.50 17.29 0.75
CA LEU A 165 -1.95 17.49 -0.62
C LEU A 165 -3.45 17.23 -0.80
N PHE A 166 -4.03 16.31 -0.04
CA PHE A 166 -5.48 16.15 0.01
C PHE A 166 -6.17 17.44 0.46
N LEU A 167 -5.69 18.04 1.56
CA LEU A 167 -6.21 19.32 2.05
C LEU A 167 -6.03 20.45 1.03
N PHE A 168 -4.87 20.49 0.36
CA PHE A 168 -4.60 21.51 -0.65
C PHE A 168 -5.46 21.35 -1.90
N VAL A 169 -5.71 20.13 -2.39
CA VAL A 169 -6.44 19.89 -3.65
C VAL A 169 -7.95 19.98 -3.48
N PHE A 170 -8.48 19.61 -2.31
CA PHE A 170 -9.93 19.51 -2.10
C PHE A 170 -10.55 20.61 -1.23
N GLN A 171 -9.71 21.41 -0.54
CA GLN A 171 -10.17 22.48 0.34
C GLN A 171 -9.72 23.87 -0.12
N SER A 172 -9.08 23.97 -1.29
CA SER A 172 -8.84 25.22 -2.04
C SER A 172 -9.93 25.44 -3.09
#